data_AF-A0A7W6SWY0-F1
#
_entry.id   AF-A0A7W6SWY0-F1
#
_cell.length_a   1.000
_cell.length_b   1.000
_cell.length_c   1.000
_cell.angle_alpha   90.00
_cell.angle_beta   90.00
_cell.angle_gamma   90.00
#
_symmetry.space_group_name_H-M   'P 1'
#
loop_
_entity.id
_entity.type
_entity.pdbx_description
1 polymer ?
#
loop_
_entity_poly.entity_id
_entity_poly.type
_entity_poly.pdbx_seq_one_letter_code
_entity_poly.pdbx_strand_id
1 'polypeptide(L)'
;MGFADQASNAQLARWSDAVTRQARVVMRCSSQGDMLAAVRAGIGISALSCFVAESYPDLVRVAPQKLASVADLWLLAHPDLVELPAVRAVVDFVAECARADRARLRG
;
A
#
# COMPACT_ATOMS: atom_id res chain seq x y z
N MET A 1 9.47 -4.14 11.28
CA MET A 1 9.11 -5.39 10.56
C MET A 1 9.73 -5.33 9.18
N GLY A 2 9.98 -6.49 8.54
CA GLY A 2 10.51 -6.53 7.17
C GLY A 2 9.41 -6.86 6.16
N PHE A 3 9.63 -6.53 4.90
CA PHE A 3 8.73 -6.85 3.79
C PHE A 3 9.13 -8.17 3.12
N ALA A 4 8.16 -9.05 2.83
CA ALA A 4 8.41 -10.41 2.35
C ALA A 4 8.36 -10.59 0.82
N ASP A 5 7.66 -9.72 0.08
CA ASP A 5 7.42 -9.90 -1.36
C ASP A 5 8.44 -9.15 -2.22
N GLN A 6 9.43 -9.89 -2.72
CA GLN A 6 10.48 -9.33 -3.58
C GLN A 6 10.09 -9.29 -5.06
N ALA A 7 9.18 -10.16 -5.50
CA ALA A 7 8.87 -10.37 -6.91
C ALA A 7 7.87 -9.35 -7.44
N SER A 8 6.78 -9.10 -6.70
CA SER A 8 5.71 -8.21 -7.16
C SER A 8 5.95 -6.75 -6.75
N ASN A 9 6.83 -6.52 -5.76
CA ASN A 9 7.03 -5.22 -5.12
C ASN A 9 8.52 -4.90 -4.90
N ALA A 10 9.35 -5.12 -5.92
CA ALA A 10 10.81 -5.04 -5.82
C ALA A 10 11.34 -3.70 -5.28
N GLN A 11 10.69 -2.57 -5.59
CA GLN A 11 11.09 -1.26 -5.05
C GLN A 11 10.85 -1.15 -3.55
N LEU A 12 9.67 -1.56 -3.07
CA LEU A 12 9.32 -1.56 -1.65
C LEU A 12 10.23 -2.51 -0.88
N ALA A 13 10.52 -3.67 -1.46
CA ALA A 13 11.36 -4.68 -0.86
C ALA A 13 12.81 -4.21 -0.68
N ARG A 14 13.42 -3.61 -1.71
CA ARG A 14 14.75 -2.97 -1.61
C ARG A 14 14.79 -1.87 -0.57
N TRP A 15 13.76 -1.03 -0.52
CA TRP A 15 13.66 0.04 0.48
C TRP A 15 13.55 -0.54 1.90
N SER A 16 12.71 -1.56 2.10
CA SER A 16 12.57 -2.27 3.38
C SER A 16 13.92 -2.87 3.83
N ASP A 17 14.64 -3.54 2.93
CA ASP A 17 15.94 -4.13 3.25
C ASP A 17 16.98 -3.07 3.62
N ALA A 18 16.94 -1.89 2.97
CA ALA A 18 17.81 -0.77 3.31
C ALA A 18 17.51 -0.21 4.72
N VAL A 19 16.24 0.03 5.05
CA VAL A 19 15.83 0.60 6.35
C VAL A 19 15.97 -0.41 7.48
N THR A 20 15.79 -1.70 7.20
CA THR A 20 15.89 -2.76 8.22
C THR A 20 17.30 -3.33 8.38
N ARG A 21 18.29 -2.86 7.61
CA ARG A 21 19.67 -3.39 7.61
C ARG A 21 20.31 -3.48 9.00
N GLN A 22 20.02 -2.52 9.87
CA GLN A 22 20.53 -2.47 11.25
C GLN A 22 19.44 -2.73 12.30
N ALA A 23 18.22 -3.07 11.87
CA ALA A 23 17.09 -3.30 12.75
C ALA A 23 16.95 -4.79 13.11
N ARG A 24 16.41 -5.07 14.30
CA ARG A 24 15.97 -6.42 14.65
C ARG A 24 14.66 -6.73 13.91
N VAL A 25 14.73 -7.59 12.89
CA VAL A 25 13.53 -8.05 12.16
C VAL A 25 12.95 -9.28 12.87
N VAL A 26 11.81 -9.09 13.54
CA VAL A 26 11.09 -10.16 14.27
C VAL A 26 9.99 -10.83 13.44
N MET A 27 9.56 -10.20 12.35
CA MET A 27 8.50 -10.67 11.46
C MET A 27 8.70 -10.12 10.04
N ARG A 28 8.32 -10.91 9.04
CA ARG A 28 8.17 -10.49 7.64
C ARG A 28 6.78 -10.85 7.12
N CYS A 29 6.16 -9.94 6.40
CA CYS A 29 4.89 -10.15 5.69
C CYS A 29 4.83 -9.23 4.45
N SER A 30 3.85 -9.46 3.58
CA SER A 30 3.71 -8.71 2.32
C SER A 30 2.31 -8.16 2.06
N SER A 31 1.31 -8.51 2.87
CA SER A 31 -0.04 -7.95 2.76
C SER A 31 -0.18 -6.71 3.65
N GLN A 32 -0.94 -5.71 3.20
CA GLN A 32 -1.26 -4.55 4.05
C GLN A 32 -2.06 -4.95 5.29
N GLY A 33 -2.93 -5.96 5.19
CA GLY A 33 -3.72 -6.45 6.31
C GLY A 33 -2.84 -7.02 7.43
N ASP A 34 -1.89 -7.89 7.08
CA ASP A 34 -0.97 -8.48 8.07
C ASP A 34 -0.06 -7.43 8.70
N MET A 35 0.47 -6.50 7.88
CA MET A 35 1.28 -5.39 8.37
C MET A 35 0.50 -4.52 9.36
N LEU A 36 -0.74 -4.16 9.03
CA LEU A 36 -1.61 -3.38 9.90
C LEU A 36 -1.91 -4.11 11.21
N ALA A 37 -2.32 -5.38 11.13
CA ALA A 37 -2.61 -6.20 12.30
C ALA A 37 -1.40 -6.33 13.22
N ALA A 38 -0.21 -6.56 12.66
CA ALA A 38 1.03 -6.70 13.42
C ALA A 38 1.47 -5.38 14.09
N VAL A 39 1.33 -4.23 13.42
CA VAL A 39 1.59 -2.92 14.04
C VAL A 39 0.63 -2.67 15.19
N ARG A 40 -0.66 -2.90 15.00
CA ARG A 40 -1.69 -2.69 16.04
C ARG A 40 -1.54 -3.65 17.22
N ALA A 41 -0.99 -4.84 17.00
CA ALA A 41 -0.62 -5.79 18.05
C ALA A 41 0.70 -5.46 18.76
N GLY A 42 1.39 -4.37 18.38
CA GLY A 42 2.65 -3.93 19.01
C GLY A 42 3.89 -4.74 18.60
N ILE A 43 3.82 -5.53 17.52
CA ILE A 43 4.95 -6.36 17.04
C ILE A 43 6.11 -5.48 16.53
N GLY A 44 5.81 -4.29 16.01
CA GLY A 44 6.82 -3.31 15.61
C GLY A 44 6.29 -2.29 14.61
N ILE A 45 7.22 -1.67 13.87
CA ILE A 45 6.94 -0.61 12.88
C ILE A 45 6.86 -1.22 11.47
N SER A 46 5.92 -0.74 10.64
CA SER A 46 5.77 -1.11 9.23
C SER A 46 5.54 0.09 8.32
N ALA A 47 5.80 -0.10 7.01
CA ALA A 47 5.26 0.77 5.98
C ALA A 47 3.81 0.38 5.69
N LEU A 48 2.92 1.37 5.71
CA LEU A 48 1.49 1.24 5.37
C LEU A 48 1.13 2.33 4.37
N SER A 49 0.11 2.10 3.54
CA SER A 49 -0.48 3.17 2.75
C SER A 49 -1.08 4.21 3.69
N CYS A 50 -0.82 5.50 3.44
CA CYS A 50 -1.28 6.59 4.32
C CYS A 50 -2.80 6.56 4.52
N PHE A 51 -3.58 6.41 3.44
CA PHE A 51 -5.04 6.35 3.51
C PHE A 51 -5.59 5.15 4.29
N VAL A 52 -4.83 4.05 4.38
CA VAL A 52 -5.19 2.90 5.23
C VAL A 52 -4.92 3.25 6.69
N ALA A 53 -3.70 3.71 6.98
CA ALA A 53 -3.27 4.03 8.35
C ALA A 53 -4.07 5.17 8.98
N GLU A 54 -4.50 6.17 8.21
CA GLU A 54 -5.31 7.30 8.67
C GLU A 54 -6.69 6.89 9.22
N SER A 55 -7.17 5.69 8.87
CA SER A 55 -8.42 5.16 9.42
C SER A 55 -8.28 4.61 10.85
N TYR A 56 -7.05 4.60 11.42
CA TYR A 56 -6.73 3.99 12.71
C TYR A 56 -6.09 5.02 13.66
N PRO A 57 -6.87 5.66 14.55
CA PRO A 57 -6.38 6.69 15.48
C PRO A 57 -5.33 6.19 16.48
N ASP A 58 -5.25 4.88 16.70
CA ASP A 58 -4.26 4.20 17.54
C ASP A 58 -2.88 4.05 16.87
N LEU A 59 -2.75 4.44 15.60
CA LEU A 59 -1.47 4.43 14.89
C LEU A 59 -0.78 5.80 14.92
N VAL A 60 0.55 5.77 15.01
CA VAL A 60 1.40 6.96 14.97
C VAL A 60 2.30 6.92 13.73
N ARG A 61 2.28 8.00 12.95
CA ARG A 61 3.18 8.17 11.79
C ARG A 61 4.58 8.54 12.28
N VAL A 62 5.50 7.58 12.24
CA VAL A 62 6.88 7.75 12.74
C VAL A 62 7.85 8.36 11.73
N ALA A 63 7.51 8.37 10.44
CA ALA A 63 8.30 8.98 9.38
C ALA A 63 7.37 9.84 8.51
N PRO A 64 7.28 11.16 8.77
CA PRO A 64 6.33 12.03 8.09
C PRO A 64 6.71 12.34 6.64
N GLN A 65 7.99 12.24 6.29
CA GLN A 65 8.45 12.42 4.92
C GLN A 65 8.08 11.22 4.05
N LYS A 66 7.69 11.48 2.79
CA LYS A 66 7.41 10.43 1.81
C LYS A 66 8.71 9.69 1.48
N LEU A 67 8.87 8.48 2.02
CA LEU A 67 10.11 7.71 1.92
C LEU A 67 10.31 7.07 0.54
N ALA A 68 9.20 6.72 -0.13
CA ALA A 68 9.20 6.25 -1.51
C ALA A 68 7.81 6.48 -2.13
N SER A 69 7.76 6.80 -3.42
CA SER A 69 6.54 6.62 -4.21
C SER A 69 6.59 5.21 -4.76
N VAL A 70 5.92 4.30 -4.05
CA VAL A 70 6.18 2.86 -4.22
C VAL A 70 5.23 2.17 -5.20
N ALA A 71 4.12 2.80 -5.59
CA ALA A 71 3.23 2.24 -6.61
C ALA A 71 2.33 3.32 -7.22
N ASP A 72 2.11 3.19 -8.53
CA ASP A 72 0.96 3.78 -9.21
C ASP A 72 -0.28 2.89 -8.99
N LEU A 73 -1.46 3.50 -8.91
CA LEU A 73 -2.72 2.77 -8.83
C LEU A 73 -3.30 2.59 -10.24
N TRP A 74 -3.59 1.35 -10.60
CA TRP A 74 -4.08 0.98 -11.92
C TRP A 74 -5.46 0.33 -11.81
N LEU A 75 -6.33 0.60 -12.78
CA LEU A 75 -7.52 -0.20 -13.04
C LEU A 75 -7.21 -1.13 -14.20
N LEU A 76 -7.39 -2.44 -14.00
CA LEU A 76 -7.16 -3.45 -15.01
C LEU A 76 -8.47 -4.18 -15.31
N ALA A 77 -8.72 -4.39 -16.60
CA ALA A 77 -9.74 -5.27 -17.12
C ALA A 77 -9.12 -6.13 -18.23
N HIS A 78 -9.66 -7.33 -18.47
CA HIS A 78 -9.22 -8.15 -19.58
C HIS A 78 -9.51 -7.42 -20.91
N PRO A 79 -8.59 -7.40 -21.90
CA PRO A 79 -8.78 -6.70 -23.17
C PRO A 79 -10.10 -7.07 -23.88
N ASP A 80 -10.48 -8.34 -23.83
CA ASP A 80 -11.75 -8.81 -24.44
C ASP A 80 -13.01 -8.33 -23.71
N LEU A 81 -12.88 -7.90 -22.45
CA LEU A 81 -13.99 -7.47 -21.61
C LEU A 81 -14.07 -5.95 -21.47
N VAL A 82 -12.97 -5.22 -21.66
CA VAL A 82 -12.90 -3.77 -21.41
C VAL A 82 -13.87 -2.97 -22.29
N GLU A 83 -14.27 -3.53 -23.43
CA GLU A 83 -15.22 -2.90 -24.35
C GLU A 83 -16.70 -3.14 -23.98
N LEU A 84 -16.99 -4.09 -23.10
CA LEU A 84 -18.37 -4.39 -22.70
C LEU A 84 -18.96 -3.20 -21.92
N PRO A 85 -20.20 -2.76 -22.22
CA PRO A 85 -20.80 -1.59 -21.58
C PRO A 85 -20.81 -1.64 -20.05
N ALA A 86 -21.09 -2.82 -19.47
CA ALA A 86 -21.10 -3.00 -18.02
C ALA A 86 -19.70 -2.83 -17.39
N VAL A 87 -18.65 -3.29 -18.08
CA VAL A 87 -17.26 -3.15 -17.62
C VAL A 87 -16.81 -1.69 -17.72
N ARG A 88 -17.08 -1.03 -18.87
CA ARG A 88 -16.80 0.40 -19.06
C ARG A 88 -17.46 1.25 -17.97
N ALA A 89 -18.75 0.99 -17.68
CA ALA A 89 -19.48 1.72 -16.65
C ALA A 89 -18.81 1.62 -15.26
N VAL A 90 -18.34 0.43 -14.87
CA VAL A 90 -17.63 0.24 -13.59
C VAL A 90 -16.27 0.93 -13.60
N VAL A 91 -15.50 0.79 -14.70
CA VAL A 91 -14.19 1.43 -14.83
C VAL A 91 -14.31 2.95 -14.74
N ASP A 92 -15.27 3.55 -15.44
CA ASP A 92 -15.52 4.99 -15.43
C ASP A 92 -15.93 5.47 -14.03
N PHE A 93 -16.85 4.74 -13.37
CA PHE A 93 -17.28 5.04 -12.00
C PHE A 93 -16.11 5.00 -11.01
N VAL A 94 -15.28 3.96 -11.04
CA VAL A 94 -14.14 3.83 -10.12
C VAL A 94 -13.08 4.89 -10.44
N ALA A 95 -12.87 5.21 -11.72
CA ALA A 95 -11.95 6.27 -12.12
C ALA A 95 -12.40 7.64 -11.59
N GLU A 96 -13.69 7.96 -11.64
CA GLU A 96 -14.24 9.20 -11.05
C GLU A 96 -14.06 9.23 -9.53
N CYS A 97 -14.35 8.12 -8.84
CA CYS A 97 -14.11 8.02 -7.39
C CYS A 97 -12.62 8.24 -7.05
N ALA A 98 -11.70 7.62 -7.80
CA ALA A 98 -10.27 7.75 -7.59
C ALA A 98 -9.76 9.18 -7.88
N ARG A 99 -10.37 9.90 -8.85
CA ARG A 99 -10.08 11.31 -9.10
C ARG A 99 -10.55 12.20 -7.94
N ALA A 100 -11.74 11.96 -7.40
CA ALA A 100 -12.25 12.67 -6.22
C ALA A 100 -11.36 12.44 -4.99
N ASP A 101 -10.92 11.19 -4.78
CA ASP A 101 -10.08 10.79 -3.64
C ASP A 101 -8.58 11.02 -3.85
N ARG A 102 -8.17 11.71 -4.93
CA ARG A 102 -6.76 11.83 -5.35
C ARG A 102 -5.83 12.33 -4.25
N ALA A 103 -6.26 13.28 -3.43
CA ALA A 103 -5.45 13.78 -2.32
C ALA A 103 -5.18 12.69 -1.28
N ARG A 104 -6.24 11.99 -0.85
CA ARG A 104 -6.18 10.88 0.11
C ARG A 104 -5.33 9.72 -0.40
N LEU A 105 -5.53 9.31 -1.65
CA LEU A 105 -4.81 8.18 -2.24
C LEU A 105 -3.31 8.45 -2.44
N ARG A 106 -2.90 9.72 -2.54
CA ARG A 106 -1.49 10.08 -2.72
C ARG A 106 -0.67 10.11 -1.43
N GLY A 107 -1.35 10.19 -0.29
CA GLY A 107 -0.75 10.36 1.05
C GLY A 107 -0.17 11.74 1.25
#